data_AF-A0A4R6PYM4-F1
#
_entry.id   AF-A0A4R6PYM4-F1
#
_cell.length_a   1.000
_cell.length_b   1.000
_cell.length_c   1.000
_cell.angle_alpha   90.00
_cell.angle_beta   90.00
_cell.angle_gamma   90.00
#
_symmetry.space_group_name_H-M   'P 1'
#
loop_
_entity.id
_entity.type
_entity.pdbx_description
1 polymer ?
#
loop_
_entity_poly.entity_id
_entity_poly.type
_entity_poly.pdbx_seq_one_letter_code
_entity_poly.pdbx_strand_id
1 'polypeptide(L)'
;MKIKYDYVNEVIEIEVGEEIGDMVIDMRRKEDSADRKNRRHCLRLDSDMDRGSWNATQKDDPFYNIGVETEEDEMRRLEAAISQLTPAQQKLIEYVYYKGYSMKAFAEVEGVSQQAISKRHQVIIKKLKKLF
;
A
#
# COMPACT_ATOMS: atom_id res chain seq x y z
N MET A 1 49.99 15.88 32.53
CA MET A 1 49.28 14.62 32.16
C MET A 1 49.33 14.44 30.65
N LYS A 2 49.49 13.22 30.13
CA LYS A 2 49.41 12.95 28.68
C LYS A 2 48.05 12.39 28.33
N ILE A 3 47.34 13.05 27.42
CA ILE A 3 46.06 12.56 26.90
C ILE A 3 46.23 12.23 25.42
N LYS A 4 45.66 11.09 25.01
CA LYS A 4 45.52 10.70 23.61
C LYS A 4 44.28 11.35 23.02
N TYR A 5 44.45 12.06 21.91
CA TYR A 5 43.36 12.64 21.14
C TYR A 5 43.34 12.03 19.75
N ASP A 6 42.23 11.35 19.43
CA ASP A 6 42.04 10.66 18.17
C ASP A 6 41.41 11.62 17.16
N TYR A 7 42.19 12.09 16.19
CA TYR A 7 41.66 12.73 14.99
C TYR A 7 41.18 11.67 13.99
N VAL A 8 40.40 12.09 12.99
CA VAL A 8 39.86 11.21 11.94
C VAL A 8 40.97 10.43 11.20
N ASN A 9 42.18 10.99 11.10
CA ASN A 9 43.29 10.40 10.35
C ASN A 9 44.48 9.96 11.22
N GLU A 10 44.66 10.51 12.42
CA GLU A 10 45.85 10.28 13.26
C GLU A 10 45.55 10.43 14.76
N VAL A 11 46.34 9.77 15.60
CA VAL A 11 46.25 9.88 17.06
C VAL A 11 47.43 10.69 17.58
N ILE A 12 47.14 11.80 18.28
CA ILE A 12 48.17 12.70 18.83
C ILE A 12 48.18 12.59 20.36
N GLU A 13 49.38 12.54 20.94
CA GLU A 13 49.58 12.64 22.38
C GLU A 13 49.85 14.10 22.77
N ILE A 14 48.95 14.69 23.56
CA ILE A 14 49.06 16.08 23.99
C ILE A 14 49.42 16.09 25.49
N GLU A 15 50.45 16.86 25.84
CA GLU A 15 50.78 17.17 27.23
C GLU A 15 49.87 18.30 27.73
N VAL A 16 49.05 17.98 28.73
CA VAL A 16 48.03 18.86 29.29
C VAL A 16 48.27 19.02 30.80
N GLY A 17 47.89 20.18 31.35
CA GLY A 17 47.85 20.39 32.81
C GLY A 17 46.92 19.38 33.51
N GLU A 18 47.19 19.12 34.79
CA GLU A 18 46.49 18.10 35.59
C GLU A 18 44.98 18.36 35.71
N GLU A 19 44.57 19.61 35.97
CA GLU A 19 43.16 20.01 36.10
C GLU A 19 42.33 19.73 34.85
N ILE A 20 42.87 20.08 33.67
CA ILE A 20 42.22 19.82 32.38
C ILE A 20 42.27 18.33 32.07
N GLY A 21 43.35 17.64 32.47
CA GLY A 21 43.50 16.20 32.35
C GLY A 21 42.36 15.44 33.03
N ASP A 22 42.11 15.76 34.29
CA ASP A 22 41.06 15.16 35.10
C ASP A 22 39.67 15.48 34.55
N MET A 23 39.45 16.74 34.12
CA MET A 23 38.18 17.14 33.49
C MET A 23 37.86 16.31 32.25
N VAL A 24 38.85 16.06 31.39
CA VAL A 24 38.66 15.27 30.16
C VAL A 24 38.36 13.80 30.49
N ILE A 25 38.99 13.22 31.51
CA ILE A 25 38.70 11.85 31.95
C ILE A 25 37.25 11.75 32.45
N ASP A 26 36.81 12.69 33.27
CA ASP A 26 35.45 12.72 33.78
C ASP A 26 34.41 12.90 32.68
N MET A 27 34.69 13.74 31.68
CA MET A 27 33.84 13.90 30.50
C MET A 27 33.73 12.59 29.72
N ARG A 28 34.86 11.96 29.40
CA ARG A 28 34.88 10.66 28.69
C ARG A 28 34.07 9.61 29.44
N ARG A 29 34.22 9.53 30.77
CA ARG A 29 33.44 8.60 31.60
C ARG A 29 31.93 8.85 31.51
N LYS A 30 31.50 10.12 31.49
CA LYS A 30 30.09 10.51 31.37
C LYS A 30 29.54 10.19 29.98
N GLU A 31 30.28 10.49 28.92
CA GLU A 31 29.95 10.14 27.53
C GLU A 31 29.76 8.62 27.39
N ASP A 32 30.74 7.86 27.86
CA ASP A 32 30.71 6.41 27.88
C ASP A 32 29.45 5.86 28.58
N SER A 33 29.09 6.43 29.74
CA SER A 33 27.90 6.06 30.50
C SER A 33 26.62 6.38 29.74
N ALA A 34 26.54 7.57 29.15
CA ALA A 34 25.41 8.01 28.33
C ALA A 34 25.24 7.11 27.10
N ASP A 35 26.32 6.74 26.42
CA ASP A 35 26.30 5.83 25.28
C ASP A 35 25.80 4.44 25.67
N ARG A 36 26.23 3.89 26.83
CA ARG A 36 25.68 2.60 27.30
C ARG A 36 24.17 2.68 27.54
N LYS A 37 23.69 3.81 28.07
CA LYS A 37 22.26 4.07 28.28
C LYS A 37 21.53 4.21 26.96
N ASN A 38 22.10 4.92 26.00
CA ASN A 38 21.48 5.21 24.71
C ASN A 38 21.38 3.96 23.82
N ARG A 39 22.30 3.00 23.93
CA ARG A 39 22.23 1.70 23.21
C ARG A 39 20.94 0.91 23.45
N ARG A 40 20.23 1.16 24.55
CA ARG A 40 18.94 0.50 24.84
C ARG A 40 17.72 1.26 24.31
N HIS A 41 17.89 2.54 23.93
CA HIS A 41 16.83 3.39 23.40
C HIS A 41 16.93 3.61 21.89
N CYS A 42 18.13 3.55 21.32
CA CYS A 42 18.33 3.55 19.88
C CYS A 42 18.19 2.12 19.34
N LEU A 43 17.03 1.81 18.74
CA LEU A 43 16.94 0.67 17.83
C LEU A 43 17.88 0.94 16.65
N ARG A 44 18.64 -0.09 16.22
CA ARG A 44 19.37 0.00 14.95
C ARG A 44 18.32 -0.03 13.84
N LEU A 45 18.42 0.88 12.88
CA LEU A 45 17.53 0.87 11.72
C LEU A 45 17.59 -0.45 10.95
N ASP A 46 18.74 -1.13 11.04
CA ASP A 46 19.05 -2.40 10.38
C ASP A 46 18.92 -3.62 11.32
N SER A 47 18.37 -3.46 12.54
CA SER A 47 17.99 -4.64 13.32
C SER A 47 16.79 -5.28 12.63
N ASP A 48 16.91 -6.54 12.21
CA ASP A 48 15.90 -7.39 11.55
C ASP A 48 14.60 -7.62 12.37
N MET A 49 14.28 -6.72 13.31
CA MET A 49 13.00 -6.65 14.01
C MET A 49 11.95 -6.13 13.04
N ASP A 50 11.35 -7.08 12.33
CA ASP A 50 10.09 -7.00 11.63
C ASP A 50 9.90 -5.72 10.78
N ARG A 51 10.38 -5.81 9.53
CA ARG A 51 10.16 -4.79 8.48
C ARG A 51 8.67 -4.53 8.21
N GLY A 52 7.72 -5.21 8.88
CA GLY A 52 6.29 -4.92 8.81
C GLY A 52 5.74 -4.10 9.99
N SER A 53 6.33 -4.17 11.20
CA SER A 53 5.68 -3.64 12.41
C SER A 53 5.76 -2.12 12.56
N TRP A 54 6.78 -1.47 11.97
CA TRP A 54 6.97 -0.02 12.02
C TRP A 54 6.48 0.69 10.76
N ASN A 55 6.21 -0.08 9.72
CA ASN A 55 5.62 0.43 8.50
C ASN A 55 4.12 0.47 8.74
N ALA A 56 3.52 1.66 8.70
CA ALA A 56 2.07 1.77 8.64
C ALA A 56 1.60 0.87 7.48
N THR A 57 0.72 -0.08 7.77
CA THR A 57 0.11 -0.86 6.71
C THR A 57 -0.61 0.15 5.82
N GLN A 58 -0.58 -0.01 4.49
CA GLN A 58 -1.25 0.92 3.56
C GLN A 58 -2.69 1.28 3.97
N LYS A 59 -3.38 0.38 4.67
CA LYS A 59 -4.73 0.58 5.21
C LYS A 59 -4.85 1.62 6.34
N ASP A 60 -3.77 1.94 7.05
CA ASP A 60 -3.77 2.85 8.20
C ASP A 60 -3.46 4.31 7.79
N ASP A 61 -3.09 4.55 6.52
CA ASP A 61 -2.83 5.89 6.00
C ASP A 61 -4.17 6.56 5.60
N PRO A 62 -4.56 7.69 6.25
CA PRO A 62 -5.78 8.42 5.92
C PRO A 62 -5.84 8.93 4.47
N PHE A 63 -4.70 9.01 3.79
CA PHE A 63 -4.57 9.47 2.41
C PHE A 63 -4.51 8.31 1.42
N TYR A 64 -4.47 7.05 1.86
CA TYR A 64 -4.39 5.89 0.97
C TYR A 64 -5.59 5.77 0.03
N ASN A 65 -6.79 6.09 0.53
CA ASN A 65 -8.01 6.06 -0.28
C ASN A 65 -8.18 7.28 -1.18
N ILE A 66 -7.26 8.26 -1.13
CA ILE A 66 -7.34 9.45 -1.97
C ILE A 66 -6.78 9.08 -3.35
N GLY A 67 -7.68 8.75 -4.27
CA GLY A 67 -7.36 8.37 -5.64
C GLY A 67 -7.46 6.87 -5.93
N VAL A 68 -7.81 6.05 -4.93
CA VAL A 68 -8.24 4.67 -5.16
C VAL A 68 -9.72 4.70 -5.52
N GLU A 69 -10.07 4.12 -6.67
CA GLU A 69 -11.47 3.96 -7.03
C GLU A 69 -12.19 3.11 -5.99
N THR A 70 -13.21 3.69 -5.38
CA THR A 70 -14.04 2.96 -4.44
C THR A 70 -14.92 1.97 -5.20
N GLU A 71 -15.39 0.92 -4.51
CA GLU A 71 -16.39 -0.01 -5.07
C GLU A 71 -17.63 0.73 -5.59
N GLU A 72 -18.00 1.85 -4.95
CA GLU A 72 -19.08 2.72 -5.40
C GLU A 72 -18.77 3.42 -6.73
N ASP A 73 -17.53 3.87 -6.94
CA ASP A 73 -17.12 4.53 -8.18
C ASP A 73 -16.99 3.53 -9.35
N GLU A 74 -16.59 2.29 -9.05
CA GLU A 74 -16.66 1.17 -9.99
C GLU A 74 -18.12 0.86 -10.38
N MET A 75 -19.01 0.76 -9.40
CA MET A 75 -20.44 0.55 -9.65
C MET A 75 -21.06 1.65 -10.50
N ARG A 76 -20.80 2.93 -10.18
CA ARG A 76 -21.34 4.06 -10.97
C ARG A 76 -20.88 4.02 -12.43
N ARG A 77 -19.62 3.65 -12.69
CA ARG A 77 -19.12 3.50 -14.07
C ARG A 77 -19.74 2.32 -14.78
N LEU A 78 -19.94 1.21 -14.09
CA LEU A 78 -20.65 0.05 -14.64
C LEU A 78 -22.10 0.41 -15.01
N GLU A 79 -22.82 1.11 -14.13
CA GLU A 79 -24.17 1.60 -14.40
C GLU A 79 -24.21 2.56 -15.58
N ALA A 80 -23.25 3.49 -15.66
CA ALA A 80 -23.11 4.40 -16.80
C ALA A 80 -22.86 3.62 -18.10
N ALA A 81 -22.01 2.59 -18.10
CA ALA A 81 -21.76 1.74 -19.26
C ALA A 81 -23.02 0.94 -19.66
N ILE A 82 -23.79 0.42 -18.69
CA ILE A 82 -25.04 -0.31 -18.96
C ILE A 82 -26.10 0.62 -19.55
N SER A 83 -26.20 1.87 -19.07
CA SER A 83 -27.17 2.85 -19.56
C SER A 83 -27.01 3.19 -21.05
N GLN A 84 -25.81 3.03 -21.61
CA GLN A 84 -25.51 3.26 -23.03
C GLN A 84 -25.91 2.08 -23.94
N LEU A 85 -26.26 0.93 -23.39
CA LEU A 85 -26.73 -0.22 -24.15
C LEU A 85 -28.18 -0.01 -24.64
N THR A 86 -28.59 -0.77 -25.66
CA THR A 86 -29.99 -0.72 -26.12
C THR A 86 -30.92 -1.38 -25.09
N PRO A 87 -32.22 -1.02 -25.04
CA PRO A 87 -33.15 -1.59 -24.05
C PRO A 87 -33.23 -3.12 -24.08
N ALA A 88 -33.15 -3.73 -25.27
CA ALA A 88 -33.11 -5.18 -25.42
C ALA A 88 -31.82 -5.80 -24.84
N GLN A 89 -30.69 -5.09 -24.95
CA GLN A 89 -29.40 -5.52 -24.40
C GLN A 89 -29.38 -5.41 -22.87
N GLN A 90 -29.92 -4.32 -22.32
CA GLN A 90 -30.10 -4.13 -20.88
C GLN A 90 -30.99 -5.22 -20.29
N LYS A 91 -32.12 -5.53 -20.93
CA LYS A 91 -33.03 -6.60 -20.50
C LYS A 91 -32.32 -7.95 -20.40
N LEU A 92 -31.45 -8.29 -21.35
CA LEU A 92 -30.69 -9.53 -21.29
C LEU A 92 -29.73 -9.57 -20.10
N ILE A 93 -29.02 -8.46 -19.80
CA ILE A 93 -28.14 -8.38 -18.62
C ILE A 93 -28.97 -8.48 -17.33
N GLU A 94 -30.08 -7.75 -17.24
CA GLU A 94 -30.96 -7.75 -16.07
C GLU A 94 -31.43 -9.16 -15.74
N TYR A 95 -31.91 -9.91 -16.74
CA TYR A 95 -32.40 -11.26 -16.53
C TYR A 95 -31.29 -12.23 -16.12
N VAL A 96 -30.11 -12.14 -16.73
CA VAL A 96 -29.01 -13.08 -16.47
C VAL A 96 -28.31 -12.79 -15.14
N TYR A 97 -27.98 -11.53 -14.86
CA TYR A 97 -27.13 -11.17 -13.72
C TYR A 97 -27.91 -10.72 -12.49
N TYR A 98 -29.05 -10.03 -12.66
CA TYR A 98 -29.83 -9.54 -11.51
C TYR A 98 -30.93 -10.52 -11.10
N LYS A 99 -31.58 -11.17 -12.08
CA LYS A 99 -32.66 -12.14 -11.82
C LYS A 99 -32.21 -13.61 -11.82
N GLY A 100 -30.96 -13.89 -12.19
CA GLY A 100 -30.38 -15.24 -12.14
C GLY A 100 -30.92 -16.23 -13.17
N TYR A 101 -31.56 -15.76 -14.25
CA TYR A 101 -32.04 -16.66 -15.31
C TYR A 101 -30.88 -17.23 -16.12
N SER A 102 -30.97 -18.51 -16.46
CA SER A 102 -30.06 -19.09 -17.45
C SER A 102 -30.35 -18.51 -18.84
N MET A 103 -29.34 -18.46 -19.71
CA MET A 103 -29.52 -18.02 -21.10
C MET A 103 -30.54 -18.88 -21.85
N LYS A 104 -30.69 -20.16 -21.47
CA LYS A 104 -31.69 -21.07 -22.04
C LYS A 104 -33.10 -20.68 -21.60
N ALA A 105 -33.31 -20.44 -20.31
CA ALA A 105 -34.61 -20.02 -19.78
C ALA A 105 -35.05 -18.66 -20.37
N PHE A 106 -34.11 -17.72 -20.54
CA PHE A 106 -34.40 -16.46 -21.21
C PHE A 106 -34.77 -16.65 -22.69
N ALA A 107 -34.07 -17.55 -23.39
CA ALA A 107 -34.36 -17.88 -24.78
C ALA A 107 -35.75 -18.49 -24.96
N GLU A 108 -36.19 -19.35 -24.04
CA GLU A 108 -37.53 -19.93 -24.02
C GLU A 108 -38.61 -18.85 -23.82
N VAL A 109 -38.39 -17.89 -22.92
CA VAL A 109 -39.30 -16.75 -22.70
C VAL A 109 -39.37 -15.83 -23.92
N GLU A 110 -38.25 -15.61 -24.61
CA GLU A 110 -38.19 -14.75 -25.80
C GLU A 110 -38.64 -15.46 -27.09
N GLY A 111 -38.80 -16.80 -27.05
CA GLY A 111 -39.12 -17.61 -28.23
C GLY A 111 -37.97 -17.74 -29.24
N VAL A 112 -36.72 -17.61 -28.78
CA VAL A 112 -35.51 -17.56 -29.61
C VAL A 112 -34.61 -18.76 -29.29
N SER A 113 -33.71 -19.13 -30.20
CA SER A 113 -32.72 -20.17 -29.90
C SER A 113 -31.68 -19.71 -28.88
N GLN A 114 -31.22 -20.63 -28.04
CA GLN A 114 -30.18 -20.35 -27.04
C GLN A 114 -28.89 -19.82 -27.69
N GLN A 115 -28.54 -20.28 -28.89
CA GLN A 115 -27.35 -19.81 -29.61
C GLN A 115 -27.46 -18.34 -30.02
N ALA A 116 -28.66 -17.87 -30.39
CA ALA A 116 -28.88 -16.47 -30.73
C ALA A 116 -28.75 -15.56 -29.49
N ILE A 117 -29.25 -15.99 -28.33
CA ILE A 117 -29.04 -15.28 -27.06
C ILE A 117 -27.55 -15.24 -26.68
N SER A 118 -26.82 -16.35 -26.83
CA SER A 118 -25.38 -16.39 -26.56
C SER A 118 -24.60 -15.41 -27.46
N LYS A 119 -24.92 -15.35 -28.76
CA LYS A 119 -24.32 -14.36 -29.67
C LYS A 119 -24.63 -12.92 -29.24
N ARG A 120 -25.88 -12.63 -28.87
CA ARG A 120 -26.27 -11.31 -28.34
C ARG A 120 -25.48 -10.95 -27.08
N HIS A 121 -25.37 -11.88 -26.12
CA HIS A 121 -24.59 -11.71 -24.90
C HIS A 121 -23.12 -11.40 -25.19
N GLN A 122 -22.47 -12.13 -26.11
CA GLN A 122 -21.09 -11.85 -26.51
C GLN A 122 -20.90 -10.44 -27.07
N VAL A 123 -21.84 -9.95 -27.89
CA VAL A 123 -21.79 -8.59 -28.44
C VAL A 123 -21.93 -7.55 -27.32
N ILE A 124 -22.81 -7.80 -26.34
CA ILE A 124 -23.00 -6.92 -25.18
C ILE A 124 -21.72 -6.85 -24.35
N ILE A 125 -21.12 -7.98 -24.01
CA ILE A 125 -19.85 -8.00 -23.26
C ILE A 125 -18.74 -7.26 -24.02
N LYS A 126 -18.65 -7.43 -25.35
CA LYS A 126 -17.70 -6.67 -26.18
C LYS A 126 -17.96 -5.16 -26.16
N LYS A 127 -19.21 -4.72 -26.07
CA LYS A 127 -19.55 -3.30 -25.94
C LYS A 127 -19.19 -2.78 -24.55
N LEU A 128 -19.55 -3.50 -23.50
CA LEU A 128 -19.24 -3.12 -22.12
C LEU A 128 -17.72 -2.97 -21.92
N LYS A 129 -16.91 -3.91 -22.42
CA LYS A 129 -15.44 -3.84 -22.38
C LYS A 129 -14.80 -2.67 -23.17
N LYS A 130 -15.58 -1.96 -23.99
CA LYS A 130 -15.11 -0.75 -24.69
C LYS A 130 -15.52 0.53 -23.96
N LEU A 131 -16.55 0.45 -23.13
CA LEU A 131 -17.13 1.57 -22.38
C LEU A 131 -16.58 1.63 -20.95
N PHE A 132 -16.17 0.47 -20.43
CA PHE A 132 -15.48 0.24 -19.17
C PHE A 132 -14.10 -0.33 -19.50
#